data_AF-A0A7Y5E8I6-F1
#
_entry.id   AF-A0A7Y5E8I6-F1
#
_cell.length_a   1.000
_cell.length_b   1.000
_cell.length_c   1.000
_cell.angle_alpha   90.00
_cell.angle_beta   90.00
_cell.angle_gamma   90.00
#
_symmetry.space_group_name_H-M   'P 1'
#
loop_
_entity.id
_entity.type
_entity.pdbx_description
1 polymer ?
#
loop_
_entity_poly.entity_id
_entity_poly.type
_entity_poly.pdbx_seq_one_letter_code
_entity_poly.pdbx_strand_id
1 'polypeptide(L)'
;MPICLVLIVTVLARFWNLGSIPFMHDEFSALFRTEYNSFNDLIEFGVLKNDTHPAGVQVFLYYWVKWVGFDEFWIKFPFALVGVISVWFLYAIGKQWFNETTALIGASFMAINQYFVFYSQLARPYSMGLFAIVLLVFVWTKIVNSEKPTLLLWVFFAFALFFASIIHAFSMFAALIIYFSGFWLLKATNRIYYLYAAIVATVLYSPHIPVFYFQLTQSDLGGWLGEPTPNFIFEFLWYFLHFSLPFVGVTLGVVLLSLFTMEKPPWKNWQFKLIGILWFAISYVTAYLYSIYRTPIIQFSTLYFTFPFFFLTVFSFFKPLKMRYNLLLVIIILTIGSSTLIFQRQHFNLISHQGYDQAAKTAAKDSQNSGNTTLAFFSSTPQMVGFYLKKEQIAEYTLFSKHIPTGIFKSFVDKQVKRSFILAITDGGPTDWIEIVRNKYPYLIRSETWFNTEYFLFTQDISTNERQVKRWNSVYYIIDNLKHVPLNGRADFDETRIYGEAWVAICDTLFDPRYPQLISVNASGVATDTLIKTKLVVELNHPETKELLHWQAGTLYNDTILPGESFFLTSVLNTDQVDFYPEKIMFRTYIWNPEGSQFTIRTMYIGIRRQSPKFYGLFRPV
;
A
#
# COMPACT_ATOMS: atom_id res chain seq x y z
N MET A 1 35.43 -8.04 -5.68
CA MET A 1 35.24 -6.63 -6.06
C MET A 1 33.81 -6.32 -6.50
N PRO A 2 33.17 -6.97 -7.51
CA PRO A 2 31.81 -6.60 -7.92
C PRO A 2 30.74 -6.85 -6.85
N ILE A 3 30.83 -7.97 -6.11
CA ILE A 3 29.90 -8.23 -5.00
C ILE A 3 30.01 -7.18 -3.88
N CYS A 4 31.21 -6.63 -3.63
CA CYS A 4 31.39 -5.57 -2.65
C CYS A 4 30.61 -4.31 -3.06
N LEU A 5 30.65 -3.94 -4.34
CA LEU A 5 29.86 -2.83 -4.88
C LEU A 5 28.36 -3.08 -4.71
N VAL A 6 27.88 -4.29 -5.04
CA VAL A 6 26.47 -4.68 -4.84
C VAL A 6 26.08 -4.53 -3.37
N LEU A 7 26.89 -5.02 -2.44
CA LEU A 7 26.59 -4.95 -1.00
C LEU A 7 26.64 -3.51 -0.47
N ILE A 8 27.57 -2.67 -0.93
CA ILE A 8 27.61 -1.25 -0.57
C ILE A 8 26.32 -0.57 -1.00
N VAL A 9 25.88 -0.75 -2.25
CA VAL A 9 24.61 -0.19 -2.73
C VAL A 9 23.42 -0.78 -1.97
N THR A 10 23.46 -2.06 -1.63
CA THR A 10 22.43 -2.74 -0.83
C THR A 10 22.27 -2.11 0.55
N VAL A 11 23.39 -1.83 1.24
CA VAL A 11 23.42 -1.16 2.55
C VAL A 11 22.91 0.26 2.43
N LEU A 12 23.44 1.04 1.47
CA LEU A 12 23.00 2.42 1.25
C LEU A 12 21.49 2.49 0.98
N ALA A 13 20.96 1.65 0.08
CA ALA A 13 19.54 1.67 -0.27
C ALA A 13 18.61 1.31 0.90
N ARG A 14 19.08 0.57 1.90
CA ARG A 14 18.24 0.11 3.04
C ARG A 14 18.39 0.99 4.27
N PHE A 15 19.59 1.49 4.52
CA PHE A 15 19.91 2.30 5.69
C PHE A 15 19.86 3.82 5.43
N TRP A 16 19.75 4.26 4.18
CA TRP A 16 19.59 5.68 3.86
C TRP A 16 18.37 6.26 4.57
N ASN A 17 18.65 7.18 5.50
CA ASN A 17 17.66 7.88 6.32
C ASN A 17 16.63 6.96 7.01
N LEU A 18 17.05 5.74 7.39
CA LEU A 18 16.14 4.73 7.96
C LEU A 18 15.38 5.23 9.19
N GLY A 19 16.03 6.04 10.04
CA GLY A 19 15.41 6.63 11.23
C GLY A 19 14.39 7.73 10.95
N SER A 20 14.36 8.27 9.73
CA SER A 20 13.31 9.22 9.33
C SER A 20 12.10 8.53 8.69
N ILE A 21 12.10 7.19 8.58
CA ILE A 21 10.99 6.46 8.01
C ILE A 21 9.96 6.24 9.12
N PRO A 22 8.85 7.01 9.14
CA PRO A 22 7.81 6.84 10.15
C PRO A 22 7.25 5.42 10.13
N PHE A 23 6.71 4.97 11.25
CA PHE A 23 5.96 3.73 11.30
C PHE A 23 4.77 3.75 10.33
N MET A 24 4.73 2.75 9.47
CA MET A 24 3.61 2.49 8.56
C MET A 24 2.42 1.90 9.33
N HIS A 25 1.25 1.92 8.70
CA HIS A 25 0.01 1.34 9.26
C HIS A 25 0.24 -0.06 9.86
N ASP A 26 0.84 -0.96 9.10
CA ASP A 26 1.05 -2.35 9.52
C ASP A 26 2.10 -2.50 10.63
N GLU A 27 3.08 -1.57 10.70
CA GLU A 27 4.06 -1.53 11.78
C GLU A 27 3.39 -1.10 13.08
N PHE A 28 2.56 -0.05 13.07
CA PHE A 28 1.79 0.35 14.24
C PHE A 28 0.87 -0.75 14.75
N SER A 29 0.22 -1.48 13.85
CA SER A 29 -0.59 -2.65 14.19
C SER A 29 0.20 -3.64 15.05
N ALA A 30 1.45 -3.96 14.66
CA ALA A 30 2.32 -4.85 15.45
C ALA A 30 2.86 -4.21 16.73
N LEU A 31 3.24 -2.92 16.67
CA LEU A 31 3.85 -2.20 17.79
C LEU A 31 2.87 -1.95 18.92
N PHE A 32 1.63 -1.55 18.65
CA PHE A 32 0.61 -1.38 19.70
C PHE A 32 0.28 -2.70 20.41
N ARG A 33 0.38 -3.83 19.71
CA ARG A 33 0.28 -5.16 20.34
C ARG A 33 1.47 -5.51 21.25
N THR A 34 2.54 -4.72 21.28
CA THR A 34 3.65 -4.97 22.23
C THR A 34 3.37 -4.43 23.63
N GLU A 35 2.29 -3.66 23.81
CA GLU A 35 1.92 -3.03 25.09
C GLU A 35 1.23 -3.99 26.08
N TYR A 36 1.02 -5.27 25.72
CA TYR A 36 0.47 -6.26 26.66
C TYR A 36 1.42 -6.53 27.84
N ASN A 37 0.85 -6.58 29.04
CA ASN A 37 1.63 -6.73 30.28
C ASN A 37 2.25 -8.12 30.45
N SER A 38 1.67 -9.16 29.87
CA SER A 38 2.16 -10.54 29.97
C SER A 38 2.37 -11.21 28.61
N PHE A 39 3.25 -12.21 28.56
CA PHE A 39 3.46 -13.02 27.36
C PHE A 39 2.21 -13.81 26.97
N ASN A 40 1.44 -14.29 27.94
CA ASN A 40 0.19 -15.01 27.65
C ASN A 40 -0.83 -14.08 26.99
N ASP A 41 -0.98 -12.85 27.48
CA ASP A 41 -1.88 -11.86 26.86
C ASP A 41 -1.42 -11.48 25.45
N LEU A 42 -0.12 -11.37 25.24
CA LEU A 42 0.44 -11.16 23.90
C LEU A 42 0.04 -12.29 22.95
N ILE A 43 0.19 -13.55 23.35
CA ILE A 43 -0.16 -14.68 22.48
C ILE A 43 -1.67 -14.77 22.28
N GLU A 44 -2.48 -14.64 23.33
CA GLU A 44 -3.93 -14.79 23.23
C GLU A 44 -4.60 -13.60 22.51
N PHE A 45 -4.29 -12.37 22.93
CA PHE A 45 -4.96 -11.17 22.42
C PHE A 45 -4.15 -10.47 21.34
N GLY A 46 -2.82 -10.56 21.36
CA GLY A 46 -1.99 -9.98 20.31
C GLY A 46 -1.92 -10.84 19.06
N VAL A 47 -1.61 -12.12 19.20
CA VAL A 47 -1.38 -13.02 18.06
C VAL A 47 -2.66 -13.74 17.67
N LEU A 48 -3.22 -14.57 18.54
CA LEU A 48 -4.30 -15.48 18.22
C LEU A 48 -5.56 -14.74 17.74
N LYS A 49 -6.01 -13.73 18.49
CA LYS A 49 -7.28 -13.02 18.21
C LYS A 49 -7.16 -11.85 17.23
N ASN A 50 -5.99 -11.23 17.09
CA ASN A 50 -5.83 -9.94 16.40
C ASN A 50 -4.70 -9.89 15.35
N ASP A 51 -4.03 -11.01 15.06
CA ASP A 51 -3.04 -11.10 13.99
C ASP A 51 -3.29 -12.30 13.08
N THR A 52 -3.10 -12.08 11.79
CA THR A 52 -3.16 -13.11 10.75
C THR A 52 -1.81 -13.73 10.46
N HIS A 53 -0.74 -13.22 11.10
CA HIS A 53 0.62 -13.73 10.94
C HIS A 53 0.98 -14.73 12.05
N PRO A 54 1.91 -15.67 11.77
CA PRO A 54 2.55 -16.46 12.80
C PRO A 54 3.26 -15.61 13.87
N ALA A 55 3.40 -16.17 15.08
CA ALA A 55 3.83 -15.42 16.26
C ALA A 55 5.27 -14.88 16.22
N GLY A 56 6.15 -15.42 15.37
CA GLY A 56 7.61 -15.23 15.49
C GLY A 56 8.04 -13.76 15.51
N VAL A 57 7.55 -12.95 14.56
CA VAL A 57 7.90 -11.52 14.52
C VAL A 57 7.25 -10.73 15.63
N GLN A 58 6.00 -11.04 15.98
CA GLN A 58 5.31 -10.36 17.07
C GLN A 58 6.02 -10.61 18.41
N VAL A 59 6.45 -11.85 18.67
CA VAL A 59 7.21 -12.24 19.86
C VAL A 59 8.59 -11.54 19.87
N PHE A 60 9.26 -11.47 18.72
CA PHE A 60 10.51 -10.72 18.61
C PHE A 60 10.32 -9.24 18.97
N LEU A 61 9.33 -8.57 18.35
CA LEU A 61 9.04 -7.16 18.61
C LEU A 61 8.66 -6.89 20.06
N TYR A 62 7.90 -7.80 20.70
CA TYR A 62 7.50 -7.68 22.10
C TYR A 62 8.68 -7.51 23.06
N TYR A 63 9.78 -8.22 22.82
CA TYR A 63 11.00 -8.08 23.63
C TYR A 63 11.89 -6.94 23.13
N TRP A 64 11.98 -6.76 21.81
CA TRP A 64 12.85 -5.75 21.21
C TRP A 64 12.45 -4.33 21.58
N VAL A 65 11.15 -4.01 21.53
CA VAL A 65 10.60 -2.69 21.91
C VAL A 65 10.93 -2.33 23.36
N LYS A 66 10.99 -3.31 24.28
CA LYS A 66 11.36 -3.05 25.69
C LYS A 66 12.81 -2.59 25.84
N TRP A 67 13.67 -2.91 24.88
CA TRP A 67 15.09 -2.58 24.91
C TRP A 67 15.39 -1.25 24.21
N VAL A 68 14.74 -1.01 23.07
CA VAL A 68 15.04 0.16 22.21
C VAL A 68 13.97 1.25 22.21
N GLY A 69 12.80 0.99 22.82
CA GLY A 69 11.65 1.88 22.78
C GLY A 69 10.97 1.94 21.40
N PHE A 70 10.08 2.92 21.23
CA PHE A 70 9.40 3.21 19.96
C PHE A 70 10.27 4.14 19.08
N ASP A 71 11.52 3.75 18.85
CA ASP A 71 12.46 4.46 17.97
C ASP A 71 12.40 3.88 16.55
N GLU A 72 12.15 4.73 15.55
CA GLU A 72 11.97 4.30 14.17
C GLU A 72 13.18 3.55 13.60
N PHE A 73 14.40 4.01 13.92
CA PHE A 73 15.63 3.38 13.42
C PHE A 73 15.83 2.00 14.05
N TRP A 74 15.83 1.94 15.39
CA TRP A 74 16.17 0.70 16.10
C TRP A 74 15.14 -0.40 15.89
N ILE A 75 13.86 -0.06 15.77
CA ILE A 75 12.81 -1.03 15.45
C ILE A 75 13.01 -1.64 14.05
N LYS A 76 13.39 -0.83 13.05
CA LYS A 76 13.57 -1.28 11.66
C LYS A 76 14.94 -1.91 11.39
N PHE A 77 15.96 -1.60 12.21
CA PHE A 77 17.35 -2.04 12.01
C PHE A 77 17.51 -3.55 11.77
N PRO A 78 16.92 -4.46 12.59
CA PRO A 78 17.07 -5.90 12.39
C PRO A 78 16.52 -6.37 11.03
N PHE A 79 15.41 -5.80 10.60
CA PHE A 79 14.72 -6.11 9.34
C PHE A 79 15.53 -5.64 8.12
N ALA A 80 16.09 -4.43 8.19
CA ALA A 80 16.96 -3.90 7.16
C ALA A 80 18.26 -4.72 7.04
N LEU A 81 18.83 -5.12 8.19
CA LEU A 81 20.04 -5.92 8.26
C LEU A 81 19.85 -7.30 7.61
N VAL A 82 18.79 -8.03 7.97
CA VAL A 82 18.52 -9.34 7.33
C VAL A 82 18.17 -9.19 5.85
N GLY A 83 17.61 -8.04 5.44
CA GLY A 83 17.44 -7.68 4.03
C GLY A 83 18.78 -7.59 3.27
N VAL A 84 19.81 -6.97 3.87
CA VAL A 84 21.18 -6.93 3.30
C VAL A 84 21.79 -8.32 3.22
N ILE A 85 21.69 -9.08 4.32
CA ILE A 85 22.24 -10.44 4.41
C ILE A 85 21.58 -11.35 3.36
N SER A 86 20.28 -11.17 3.10
CA SER A 86 19.54 -11.95 2.10
C SER A 86 20.08 -11.75 0.67
N VAL A 87 20.54 -10.55 0.31
CA VAL A 87 21.17 -10.30 -1.00
C VAL A 87 22.47 -11.10 -1.14
N TRP A 88 23.26 -11.19 -0.07
CA TRP A 88 24.48 -12.01 -0.07
C TRP A 88 24.17 -13.50 -0.21
N PHE A 89 23.16 -14.01 0.51
CA PHE A 89 22.75 -15.40 0.36
C PHE A 89 22.24 -15.70 -1.05
N LEU A 90 21.47 -14.80 -1.67
CA LEU A 90 21.04 -14.97 -3.07
C LEU A 90 22.24 -15.06 -4.02
N TYR A 91 23.26 -14.21 -3.85
CA TYR A 91 24.53 -14.32 -4.59
C TYR A 91 25.19 -15.69 -4.36
N ALA A 92 25.30 -16.12 -3.10
CA ALA A 92 25.96 -17.37 -2.76
C ALA A 92 25.22 -18.62 -3.31
N ILE A 93 23.88 -18.56 -3.37
CA ILE A 93 23.03 -19.59 -3.98
C ILE A 93 23.21 -19.59 -5.50
N GLY A 94 23.08 -18.43 -6.15
CA GLY A 94 23.24 -18.31 -7.60
C GLY A 94 24.61 -18.73 -8.10
N LYS A 95 25.66 -18.49 -7.30
CA LYS A 95 27.03 -18.92 -7.64
C LYS A 95 27.18 -20.44 -7.59
N GLN A 96 26.46 -21.11 -6.69
CA GLN A 96 26.47 -22.57 -6.57
C GLN A 96 25.56 -23.24 -7.61
N TRP A 97 24.39 -22.66 -7.89
CA TRP A 97 23.42 -23.22 -8.83
C TRP A 97 23.85 -23.03 -10.28
N PHE A 98 24.47 -21.89 -10.59
CA PHE A 98 24.78 -21.51 -11.96
C PHE A 98 26.24 -21.09 -12.06
N ASN A 99 26.54 -19.82 -11.84
CA ASN A 99 27.88 -19.26 -11.89
C ASN A 99 27.92 -17.85 -11.27
N GLU A 100 29.12 -17.29 -11.18
CA GLU A 100 29.34 -15.95 -10.59
C GLU A 100 28.66 -14.82 -11.36
N THR A 101 28.55 -14.90 -12.69
CA THR A 101 27.88 -13.85 -13.50
C THR A 101 26.39 -13.79 -13.17
N THR A 102 25.69 -14.92 -13.24
CA THR A 102 24.26 -15.00 -12.86
C THR A 102 24.03 -14.54 -11.42
N ALA A 103 24.92 -14.96 -10.50
CA ALA A 103 24.84 -14.56 -9.10
C ALA A 103 24.93 -13.04 -8.90
N LEU A 104 25.88 -12.39 -9.58
CA LEU A 104 26.07 -10.94 -9.50
C LEU A 104 24.89 -10.18 -10.10
N ILE A 105 24.34 -10.66 -11.22
CA ILE A 105 23.15 -10.07 -11.84
C ILE A 105 21.96 -10.17 -10.88
N GLY A 106 21.64 -11.37 -10.39
CA GLY A 106 20.52 -11.58 -9.47
C GLY A 106 20.63 -10.75 -8.19
N ALA A 107 21.82 -10.70 -7.59
CA ALA A 107 22.07 -9.87 -6.41
C ALA A 107 21.97 -8.37 -6.71
N SER A 108 22.40 -7.92 -7.90
CA SER A 108 22.26 -6.51 -8.31
C SER A 108 20.79 -6.13 -8.45
N PHE A 109 19.95 -6.97 -9.06
CA PHE A 109 18.51 -6.73 -9.14
C PHE A 109 17.89 -6.65 -7.73
N MET A 110 18.20 -7.60 -6.85
CA MET A 110 17.66 -7.59 -5.48
C MET A 110 18.15 -6.39 -4.64
N ALA A 111 19.36 -5.90 -4.90
CA ALA A 111 19.96 -4.78 -4.17
C ALA A 111 19.17 -3.48 -4.34
N ILE A 112 18.75 -3.16 -5.57
CA ILE A 112 18.14 -1.85 -5.93
C ILE A 112 16.63 -1.91 -6.20
N ASN A 113 16.01 -3.09 -6.15
CA ASN A 113 14.59 -3.17 -6.45
C ASN A 113 13.74 -2.57 -5.32
N GLN A 114 12.79 -1.69 -5.66
CA GLN A 114 11.86 -1.11 -4.69
C GLN A 114 11.16 -2.19 -3.87
N TYR A 115 10.76 -3.30 -4.49
CA TYR A 115 10.12 -4.42 -3.82
C TYR A 115 10.97 -4.95 -2.65
N PHE A 116 12.25 -5.22 -2.88
CA PHE A 116 13.14 -5.76 -1.85
C PHE A 116 13.60 -4.71 -0.85
N VAL A 117 13.78 -3.46 -1.28
CA VAL A 117 14.16 -2.35 -0.41
C VAL A 117 13.02 -2.02 0.54
N PHE A 118 11.81 -1.78 0.03
CA PHE A 118 10.61 -1.43 0.80
C PHE A 118 10.35 -2.42 1.93
N TYR A 119 10.20 -3.71 1.61
CA TYR A 119 9.90 -4.74 2.62
C TYR A 119 11.04 -5.00 3.61
N SER A 120 12.26 -4.57 3.31
CA SER A 120 13.37 -4.61 4.27
C SER A 120 13.41 -3.40 5.21
N GLN A 121 12.74 -2.30 4.86
CA GLN A 121 12.67 -1.10 5.70
C GLN A 121 11.46 -1.11 6.63
N LEU A 122 10.64 -2.16 6.61
CA LEU A 122 9.49 -2.33 7.50
C LEU A 122 9.80 -3.34 8.60
N ALA A 123 9.38 -3.03 9.83
CA ALA A 123 9.36 -3.95 10.96
C ALA A 123 8.19 -4.94 10.87
N ARG A 124 8.19 -5.74 9.79
CA ARG A 124 7.14 -6.68 9.40
C ARG A 124 7.75 -8.03 8.98
N PRO A 125 6.97 -9.12 8.92
CA PRO A 125 7.50 -10.48 8.68
C PRO A 125 8.13 -10.75 7.31
N TYR A 126 8.09 -9.81 6.38
CA TYR A 126 8.54 -10.02 5.01
C TYR A 126 10.05 -10.27 4.89
N SER A 127 10.89 -9.34 5.36
CA SER A 127 12.35 -9.45 5.24
C SER A 127 12.93 -10.59 6.08
N MET A 128 12.41 -10.80 7.29
CA MET A 128 12.75 -11.95 8.15
C MET A 128 12.37 -13.27 7.48
N GLY A 129 11.18 -13.35 6.87
CA GLY A 129 10.72 -14.56 6.20
C GLY A 129 11.50 -14.85 4.92
N LEU A 130 11.90 -13.82 4.16
CA LEU A 130 12.80 -14.00 3.02
C LEU A 130 14.18 -14.45 3.45
N PHE A 131 14.73 -13.86 4.51
CA PHE A 131 16.00 -14.30 5.10
C PHE A 131 15.94 -15.78 5.50
N ALA A 132 14.86 -16.20 6.16
CA ALA A 132 14.63 -17.60 6.50
C ALA A 132 14.66 -18.51 5.26
N ILE A 133 14.03 -18.08 4.16
CA ILE A 133 13.98 -18.84 2.91
C ILE A 133 15.32 -18.90 2.19
N VAL A 134 16.05 -17.80 2.05
CA VAL A 134 17.38 -17.85 1.42
C VAL A 134 18.38 -18.61 2.30
N LEU A 135 18.28 -18.54 3.63
CA LEU A 135 19.05 -19.38 4.53
C LEU A 135 18.71 -20.87 4.35
N LEU A 136 17.42 -21.20 4.31
CA LEU A 136 16.91 -22.56 4.06
C LEU A 136 17.47 -23.10 2.75
N VAL A 137 17.34 -22.34 1.65
CA VAL A 137 17.80 -22.76 0.32
C VAL A 137 19.32 -22.88 0.26
N PHE A 138 20.06 -21.99 0.93
CA PHE A 138 21.51 -22.09 1.00
C PHE A 138 21.97 -23.37 1.69
N VAL A 139 21.41 -23.68 2.87
CA VAL A 139 21.74 -24.90 3.62
C VAL A 139 21.26 -26.14 2.85
N TRP A 140 20.05 -26.11 2.31
CA TRP A 140 19.48 -27.18 1.48
C TRP A 140 20.38 -27.51 0.28
N THR A 141 20.89 -26.48 -0.41
CA THR A 141 21.82 -26.64 -1.54
C THR A 141 23.10 -27.35 -1.11
N LYS A 142 23.64 -27.03 0.08
CA LYS A 142 24.82 -27.71 0.63
C LYS A 142 24.54 -29.18 0.94
N ILE A 143 23.36 -29.50 1.45
CA ILE A 143 22.96 -30.88 1.77
C ILE A 143 22.80 -31.70 0.48
N VAL A 144 22.06 -31.18 -0.50
CA VAL A 144 21.79 -31.86 -1.78
C VAL A 144 23.09 -32.18 -2.53
N ASN A 145 24.04 -31.25 -2.52
CA ASN A 145 25.32 -31.41 -3.22
C ASN A 145 26.37 -32.22 -2.44
N SER A 146 26.13 -32.58 -1.18
CA SER A 146 27.10 -33.30 -0.36
C SER A 146 26.87 -34.82 -0.39
N GLU A 147 27.96 -35.59 -0.43
CA GLU A 147 27.92 -37.05 -0.21
C GLU A 147 27.49 -37.39 1.22
N LYS A 148 28.10 -36.70 2.20
CA LYS A 148 27.89 -36.92 3.63
C LYS A 148 27.74 -35.57 4.32
N PRO A 149 26.51 -34.98 4.32
CA PRO A 149 26.26 -33.72 5.01
C PRO A 149 26.59 -33.87 6.51
N THR A 150 27.24 -32.85 7.08
CA THR A 150 27.58 -32.84 8.51
C THR A 150 26.31 -32.69 9.36
N LEU A 151 26.37 -33.13 10.62
CA LEU A 151 25.27 -32.94 11.58
C LEU A 151 24.86 -31.46 11.70
N LEU A 152 25.84 -30.55 11.65
CA LEU A 152 25.60 -29.12 11.73
C LEU A 152 24.72 -28.60 10.57
N LEU A 153 24.89 -29.12 9.36
CA LEU A 153 24.00 -28.77 8.24
C LEU A 153 22.57 -29.23 8.49
N TRP A 154 22.38 -30.42 9.06
CA TRP A 154 21.06 -30.93 9.41
C TRP A 154 20.37 -30.10 10.51
N VAL A 155 21.12 -29.68 11.52
CA VAL A 155 20.63 -28.79 12.58
C VAL A 155 20.22 -27.44 12.00
N PHE A 156 21.07 -26.82 11.16
CA PHE A 156 20.71 -25.56 10.51
C PHE A 156 19.53 -25.71 9.55
N PHE A 157 19.39 -26.84 8.88
CA PHE A 157 18.26 -27.10 8.00
C PHE A 157 16.95 -27.22 8.78
N ALA A 158 16.94 -27.98 9.88
CA ALA A 158 15.78 -28.08 10.78
C ALA A 158 15.40 -26.71 11.37
N PHE A 159 16.39 -25.93 11.81
CA PHE A 159 16.17 -24.57 12.32
C PHE A 159 15.63 -23.64 11.22
N ALA A 160 16.16 -23.69 10.00
CA ALA A 160 15.68 -22.85 8.91
C ALA A 160 14.24 -23.19 8.49
N LEU A 161 13.85 -24.48 8.52
CA LEU A 161 12.46 -24.91 8.31
C LEU A 161 11.52 -24.37 9.39
N PHE A 162 11.90 -24.52 10.67
CA PHE A 162 11.15 -23.94 11.79
C PHE A 162 11.04 -22.43 11.66
N PHE A 163 12.16 -21.75 11.40
CA PHE A 163 12.24 -20.30 11.32
C PHE A 163 11.38 -19.73 10.18
N ALA A 164 11.40 -20.35 8.99
CA ALA A 164 10.49 -19.97 7.91
C ALA A 164 9.01 -20.15 8.29
N SER A 165 8.71 -21.20 9.06
CA SER A 165 7.34 -21.55 9.45
C SER A 165 6.75 -20.61 10.50
N ILE A 166 7.55 -20.17 11.48
CA ILE A 166 7.11 -19.32 12.59
C ILE A 166 7.06 -17.83 12.24
N ILE A 167 7.56 -17.42 11.07
CA ILE A 167 7.63 -16.01 10.67
C ILE A 167 6.45 -15.59 9.79
N HIS A 168 6.09 -16.37 8.78
CA HIS A 168 5.04 -16.00 7.83
C HIS A 168 4.42 -17.23 7.16
N ALA A 169 3.09 -17.27 6.97
CA ALA A 169 2.40 -18.43 6.35
C ALA A 169 2.90 -18.73 4.92
N PHE A 170 3.05 -17.71 4.07
CA PHE A 170 3.68 -17.89 2.75
C PHE A 170 5.17 -18.27 2.79
N SER A 171 5.93 -17.91 3.82
CA SER A 171 7.30 -18.41 4.02
C SER A 171 7.27 -19.89 4.42
N MET A 172 6.36 -20.30 5.31
CA MET A 172 6.09 -21.70 5.62
C MET A 172 5.74 -22.51 4.36
N PHE A 173 4.85 -21.97 3.52
CA PHE A 173 4.44 -22.62 2.28
C PHE A 173 5.61 -22.75 1.30
N ALA A 174 6.41 -21.69 1.13
CA ALA A 174 7.63 -21.76 0.34
C ALA A 174 8.61 -22.82 0.88
N ALA A 175 8.81 -22.87 2.21
CA ALA A 175 9.65 -23.86 2.85
C ALA A 175 9.16 -25.30 2.63
N LEU A 176 7.84 -25.52 2.60
CA LEU A 176 7.23 -26.81 2.30
C LEU A 176 7.53 -27.25 0.85
N ILE A 177 7.37 -26.35 -0.12
CA ILE A 177 7.66 -26.63 -1.53
C ILE A 177 9.16 -26.94 -1.71
N ILE A 178 10.04 -26.14 -1.08
CA ILE A 178 11.49 -26.36 -1.07
C ILE A 178 11.80 -27.72 -0.45
N TYR A 179 11.19 -28.03 0.70
CA TYR A 179 11.37 -29.30 1.39
C TYR A 179 11.03 -30.49 0.48
N PHE A 180 9.86 -30.50 -0.15
CA PHE A 180 9.47 -31.60 -1.03
C PHE A 180 10.34 -31.72 -2.29
N SER A 181 10.79 -30.60 -2.86
CA SER A 181 11.71 -30.64 -4.00
C SER A 181 13.05 -31.32 -3.68
N GLY A 182 13.45 -31.33 -2.40
CA GLY A 182 14.63 -32.04 -1.93
C GLY A 182 14.61 -33.53 -2.21
N PHE A 183 13.47 -34.22 -2.11
CA PHE A 183 13.40 -35.67 -2.33
C PHE A 183 13.80 -36.10 -3.75
N TRP A 184 13.63 -35.20 -4.72
CA TRP A 184 14.04 -35.43 -6.11
C TRP A 184 15.57 -35.35 -6.30
N LEU A 185 16.25 -34.49 -5.54
CA LEU A 185 17.70 -34.25 -5.71
C LEU A 185 18.56 -34.94 -4.65
N LEU A 186 17.99 -35.28 -3.50
CA LEU A 186 18.69 -35.92 -2.40
C LEU A 186 19.06 -37.36 -2.72
N LYS A 187 20.27 -37.72 -2.31
CA LYS A 187 20.74 -39.11 -2.28
C LYS A 187 19.90 -39.94 -1.33
N ALA A 188 19.63 -41.19 -1.70
CA ALA A 188 18.78 -42.11 -0.94
C ALA A 188 19.23 -42.26 0.53
N THR A 189 20.54 -42.32 0.76
CA THR A 189 21.17 -42.42 2.10
C THR A 189 20.87 -41.23 3.01
N ASN A 190 20.59 -40.05 2.44
CA ASN A 190 20.34 -38.82 3.19
C ASN A 190 18.85 -38.58 3.47
N ARG A 191 17.94 -39.35 2.86
CA ARG A 191 16.48 -39.14 2.97
C ARG A 191 15.96 -39.32 4.40
N ILE A 192 16.54 -40.23 5.19
CA ILE A 192 16.11 -40.44 6.58
C ILE A 192 16.46 -39.24 7.48
N TYR A 193 17.66 -38.67 7.32
CA TYR A 193 18.07 -37.47 8.05
C TYR A 193 17.25 -36.24 7.62
N TYR A 194 16.85 -36.20 6.35
CA TYR A 194 15.95 -35.18 5.82
C TYR A 194 14.57 -35.23 6.51
N LEU A 195 14.01 -36.44 6.71
CA LEU A 195 12.79 -36.65 7.48
C LEU A 195 12.97 -36.26 8.95
N TYR A 196 14.09 -36.63 9.58
CA TYR A 196 14.37 -36.23 10.97
C TYR A 196 14.45 -34.71 11.13
N ALA A 197 15.04 -33.99 10.18
CA ALA A 197 15.08 -32.53 10.22
C ALA A 197 13.66 -31.92 10.18
N ALA A 198 12.74 -32.47 9.40
CA ALA A 198 11.34 -32.03 9.39
C ALA A 198 10.61 -32.36 10.69
N ILE A 199 10.88 -33.52 11.29
CA ILE A 199 10.31 -33.88 12.61
C ILE A 199 10.80 -32.88 13.67
N VAL A 200 12.10 -32.59 13.71
CA VAL A 200 12.67 -31.60 14.64
C VAL A 200 12.04 -30.23 14.43
N ALA A 201 11.93 -29.76 13.19
CA ALA A 201 11.28 -28.49 12.88
C ALA A 201 9.81 -28.46 13.32
N THR A 202 9.09 -29.56 13.13
CA THR A 202 7.69 -29.72 13.56
C THR A 202 7.56 -29.71 15.08
N VAL A 203 8.46 -30.37 15.80
CA VAL A 203 8.49 -30.35 17.28
C VAL A 203 8.75 -28.92 17.77
N LEU A 204 9.69 -28.19 17.18
CA LEU A 204 9.94 -26.79 17.51
C LEU A 204 8.73 -25.89 17.20
N TYR A 205 8.01 -26.16 16.12
CA TYR A 205 6.80 -25.42 15.75
C TYR A 205 5.56 -25.82 16.57
N SER A 206 5.59 -26.96 17.25
CA SER A 206 4.41 -27.53 17.92
C SER A 206 3.68 -26.58 18.89
N PRO A 207 4.36 -25.68 19.65
CA PRO A 207 3.66 -24.72 20.50
C PRO A 207 2.77 -23.73 19.73
N HIS A 208 3.04 -23.53 18.43
CA HIS A 208 2.28 -22.64 17.54
C HIS A 208 1.10 -23.34 16.83
N ILE A 209 0.97 -24.66 16.93
CA ILE A 209 -0.11 -25.41 16.25
C ILE A 209 -1.51 -24.86 16.61
N PRO A 210 -1.84 -24.52 17.87
CA PRO A 210 -3.15 -23.92 18.20
C PRO A 210 -3.41 -22.61 17.46
N VAL A 211 -2.40 -21.74 17.35
CA VAL A 211 -2.49 -20.46 16.62
C VAL A 211 -2.73 -20.71 15.14
N PHE A 212 -1.95 -21.60 14.54
CA PHE A 212 -2.09 -21.97 13.13
C PHE A 212 -3.49 -22.54 12.83
N TYR A 213 -3.98 -23.43 13.69
CA TYR A 213 -5.32 -24.01 13.53
C TYR A 213 -6.40 -22.93 13.60
N PHE A 214 -6.33 -22.03 14.58
CA PHE A 214 -7.27 -20.92 14.70
C PHE A 214 -7.25 -20.02 13.45
N GLN A 215 -6.07 -19.60 13.00
CA GLN A 215 -5.91 -18.76 11.81
C GLN A 215 -6.43 -19.42 10.52
N LEU A 216 -6.30 -20.75 10.39
CA LEU A 216 -6.87 -21.49 9.26
C LEU A 216 -8.40 -21.58 9.28
N THR A 217 -9.00 -21.62 10.47
CA THR A 217 -10.47 -21.73 10.62
C THR A 217 -11.21 -20.41 10.49
N GLN A 218 -10.51 -19.29 10.63
CA GLN A 218 -11.10 -17.97 10.43
C GLN A 218 -11.37 -17.74 8.95
N SER A 219 -12.64 -17.61 8.58
CA SER A 219 -13.07 -17.39 7.20
C SER A 219 -12.69 -16.00 6.66
N ASP A 220 -12.40 -15.07 7.57
CA ASP A 220 -12.07 -13.69 7.26
C ASP A 220 -10.70 -13.31 7.84
N LEU A 221 -9.74 -13.03 6.95
CA LEU A 221 -8.40 -12.51 7.28
C LEU A 221 -8.37 -10.96 7.28
N GLY A 222 -9.53 -10.33 7.44
CA GLY A 222 -9.69 -8.89 7.68
C GLY A 222 -10.60 -8.15 6.68
N GLY A 223 -11.15 -8.84 5.68
CA GLY A 223 -12.27 -8.39 4.83
C GLY A 223 -11.98 -7.20 3.92
N TRP A 224 -10.75 -6.72 3.89
CA TRP A 224 -10.35 -5.47 3.24
C TRP A 224 -9.66 -5.68 1.89
N LEU A 225 -9.32 -6.92 1.53
CA LEU A 225 -8.69 -7.24 0.25
C LEU A 225 -9.73 -7.59 -0.80
N GLY A 226 -9.65 -6.93 -1.95
CA GLY A 226 -10.42 -7.29 -3.13
C GLY A 226 -9.85 -8.52 -3.85
N GLU A 227 -10.69 -9.16 -4.65
CA GLU A 227 -10.26 -10.25 -5.53
C GLU A 227 -9.15 -9.80 -6.50
N PRO A 228 -8.19 -10.66 -6.83
CA PRO A 228 -7.12 -10.29 -7.75
C PRO A 228 -7.63 -10.11 -9.17
N THR A 229 -7.12 -9.10 -9.87
CA THR A 229 -7.40 -8.90 -11.29
C THR A 229 -6.69 -9.98 -12.14
N PRO A 230 -7.20 -10.31 -13.34
CA PRO A 230 -6.49 -11.16 -14.30
C PRO A 230 -5.09 -10.62 -14.68
N ASN A 231 -4.88 -9.32 -14.52
CA ASN A 231 -3.62 -8.63 -14.84
C ASN A 231 -2.63 -8.57 -13.68
N PHE A 232 -2.96 -9.13 -12.50
CA PHE A 232 -2.17 -9.01 -11.28
C PHE A 232 -0.68 -9.33 -11.47
N ILE A 233 -0.33 -10.40 -12.19
CA ILE A 233 1.08 -10.76 -12.42
C ILE A 233 1.81 -9.74 -13.29
N PHE A 234 1.14 -9.15 -14.26
CA PHE A 234 1.72 -8.11 -15.11
C PHE A 234 1.90 -6.82 -14.34
N GLU A 235 0.94 -6.45 -13.50
CA GLU A 235 1.06 -5.31 -12.57
C GLU A 235 2.23 -5.51 -11.60
N PHE A 236 2.39 -6.71 -11.05
CA PHE A 236 3.51 -7.06 -10.19
C PHE A 236 4.86 -6.95 -10.91
N LEU A 237 4.98 -7.49 -12.13
CA LEU A 237 6.21 -7.39 -12.92
C LEU A 237 6.51 -5.95 -13.32
N TRP A 238 5.49 -5.14 -13.61
CA TRP A 238 5.64 -3.73 -13.94
C TRP A 238 6.10 -2.92 -12.72
N TYR A 239 5.55 -3.23 -11.53
CA TYR A 239 6.02 -2.71 -10.24
C TYR A 239 7.48 -3.11 -9.96
N PHE A 240 7.81 -4.40 -10.14
CA PHE A 240 9.18 -4.90 -10.01
C PHE A 240 10.14 -4.16 -10.94
N LEU A 241 9.70 -3.78 -12.14
CA LEU A 241 10.51 -2.99 -13.09
C LEU A 241 10.36 -1.48 -12.90
N HIS A 242 9.97 -1.04 -11.69
CA HIS A 242 9.87 0.36 -11.29
C HIS A 242 8.96 1.22 -12.19
N PHE A 243 7.98 0.59 -12.86
CA PHE A 243 7.15 1.25 -13.87
C PHE A 243 8.00 1.95 -14.95
N SER A 244 9.20 1.43 -15.23
CA SER A 244 10.26 2.13 -15.96
C SER A 244 10.68 1.44 -17.23
N LEU A 245 10.45 2.09 -18.38
CA LEU A 245 10.95 1.60 -19.68
C LEU A 245 12.47 1.46 -19.72
N PRO A 246 13.30 2.39 -19.17
CA PRO A 246 14.73 2.16 -19.02
C PRO A 246 15.09 0.88 -18.27
N PHE A 247 14.41 0.58 -17.15
CA PHE A 247 14.72 -0.60 -16.36
C PHE A 247 14.24 -1.90 -17.04
N VAL A 248 13.10 -1.84 -17.75
CA VAL A 248 12.68 -2.90 -18.68
C VAL A 248 13.76 -3.14 -19.75
N GLY A 249 14.26 -2.08 -20.38
CA GLY A 249 15.28 -2.17 -21.43
C GLY A 249 16.55 -2.85 -20.94
N VAL A 250 17.04 -2.52 -19.74
CA VAL A 250 18.19 -3.21 -19.12
C VAL A 250 17.87 -4.67 -18.86
N THR A 251 16.69 -4.97 -18.31
CA THR A 251 16.29 -6.35 -17.99
C THR A 251 16.22 -7.20 -19.25
N LEU A 252 15.56 -6.72 -20.31
CA LEU A 252 15.50 -7.40 -21.59
C LEU A 252 16.88 -7.52 -22.22
N GLY A 253 17.72 -6.48 -22.16
CA GLY A 253 19.10 -6.54 -22.63
C GLY A 253 19.94 -7.61 -21.93
N VAL A 254 19.79 -7.75 -20.61
CA VAL A 254 20.43 -8.81 -19.81
C VAL A 254 19.91 -10.19 -20.22
N VAL A 255 18.59 -10.36 -20.37
CA VAL A 255 18.00 -11.63 -20.83
C VAL A 255 18.50 -12.00 -22.22
N LEU A 256 18.44 -11.09 -23.19
CA LEU A 256 18.92 -11.33 -24.54
C LEU A 256 20.41 -11.66 -24.56
N LEU A 257 21.24 -10.91 -23.82
CA LEU A 257 22.67 -11.19 -23.71
C LEU A 257 22.94 -12.56 -23.07
N SER A 258 22.11 -12.99 -22.12
CA SER A 258 22.21 -14.33 -21.52
C SER A 258 22.02 -15.44 -22.54
N LEU A 259 21.09 -15.24 -23.48
CA LEU A 259 20.80 -16.19 -24.57
C LEU A 259 21.92 -16.19 -25.63
N PHE A 260 22.46 -15.02 -25.97
CA PHE A 260 23.59 -14.91 -26.92
C PHE A 260 24.91 -15.46 -26.38
N THR A 261 25.13 -15.33 -25.07
CA THR A 261 26.37 -15.78 -24.40
C THR A 261 26.24 -17.15 -23.76
N MET A 262 25.15 -17.87 -24.03
CA MET A 262 24.77 -19.07 -23.31
C MET A 262 25.81 -20.19 -23.37
N GLU A 263 26.04 -20.86 -22.23
CA GLU A 263 26.88 -22.06 -22.18
C GLU A 263 26.16 -23.23 -22.88
N LYS A 264 26.82 -23.90 -23.83
CA LYS A 264 26.31 -25.12 -24.46
C LYS A 264 26.90 -26.35 -23.74
N PRO A 265 26.10 -27.37 -23.37
CA PRO A 265 24.65 -27.47 -23.56
C PRO A 265 23.85 -26.67 -22.50
N PRO A 266 22.69 -26.07 -22.86
CA PRO A 266 21.89 -25.23 -21.95
C PRO A 266 21.26 -26.00 -20.78
N TRP A 267 21.30 -27.32 -20.83
CA TRP A 267 20.72 -28.26 -19.88
C TRP A 267 21.59 -28.49 -18.62
N LYS A 268 22.78 -27.87 -18.55
CA LYS A 268 23.58 -27.88 -17.32
C LYS A 268 22.77 -27.28 -16.17
N ASN A 269 22.71 -27.99 -15.04
CA ASN A 269 21.97 -27.58 -13.84
C ASN A 269 20.47 -27.31 -14.09
N TRP A 270 19.86 -27.99 -15.08
CA TRP A 270 18.46 -27.81 -15.44
C TRP A 270 17.50 -28.05 -14.27
N GLN A 271 17.87 -28.91 -13.32
CA GLN A 271 17.07 -29.18 -12.14
C GLN A 271 16.84 -27.91 -11.31
N PHE A 272 17.89 -27.11 -11.09
CA PHE A 272 17.79 -25.85 -10.34
C PHE A 272 17.03 -24.78 -11.13
N LYS A 273 17.15 -24.76 -12.46
CA LYS A 273 16.35 -23.86 -13.32
C LYS A 273 14.86 -24.19 -13.18
N LEU A 274 14.51 -25.47 -13.38
CA LEU A 274 13.14 -25.94 -13.27
C LEU A 274 12.57 -25.66 -11.87
N ILE A 275 13.31 -25.98 -10.83
CA ILE A 275 12.89 -25.75 -9.44
C ILE A 275 12.64 -24.26 -9.15
N GLY A 276 13.54 -23.36 -9.58
CA GLY A 276 13.33 -21.91 -9.38
C GLY A 276 12.05 -21.39 -10.05
N ILE A 277 11.69 -21.93 -11.21
CA ILE A 277 10.42 -21.61 -11.88
C ILE A 277 9.24 -22.23 -11.15
N LEU A 278 9.31 -23.52 -10.80
CA LEU A 278 8.23 -24.25 -10.15
C LEU A 278 7.91 -23.68 -8.77
N TRP A 279 8.92 -23.31 -7.97
CA TRP A 279 8.69 -22.71 -6.65
C TRP A 279 7.85 -21.44 -6.73
N PHE A 280 8.17 -20.54 -7.67
CA PHE A 280 7.38 -19.33 -7.89
C PHE A 280 6.01 -19.63 -8.50
N ALA A 281 5.94 -20.47 -9.53
CA ALA A 281 4.69 -20.82 -10.20
C ALA A 281 3.69 -21.47 -9.23
N ILE A 282 4.12 -22.44 -8.41
CA ILE A 282 3.28 -23.08 -7.40
C ILE A 282 2.82 -22.05 -6.37
N SER A 283 3.74 -21.22 -5.85
CA SER A 283 3.38 -20.17 -4.87
C SER A 283 2.33 -19.21 -5.43
N TYR A 284 2.55 -18.70 -6.64
CA TYR A 284 1.67 -17.75 -7.31
C TYR A 284 0.30 -18.37 -7.63
N VAL A 285 0.28 -19.51 -8.30
CA VAL A 285 -0.97 -20.18 -8.72
C VAL A 285 -1.80 -20.56 -7.50
N THR A 286 -1.19 -21.12 -6.44
CA THR A 286 -1.93 -21.42 -5.22
C THR A 286 -2.51 -20.16 -4.58
N ALA A 287 -1.73 -19.08 -4.43
CA ALA A 287 -2.23 -17.83 -3.87
C ALA A 287 -3.38 -17.22 -4.70
N TYR A 288 -3.22 -17.22 -6.03
CA TYR A 288 -4.16 -16.63 -6.97
C TYR A 288 -5.49 -17.41 -6.99
N LEU A 289 -5.44 -18.74 -7.15
CA LEU A 289 -6.64 -19.57 -7.15
C LEU A 289 -7.33 -19.58 -5.79
N TYR A 290 -6.58 -19.59 -4.68
CA TYR A 290 -7.18 -19.48 -3.34
C TYR A 290 -7.87 -18.12 -3.15
N SER A 291 -7.30 -17.05 -3.71
CA SER A 291 -7.89 -15.71 -3.64
C SER A 291 -9.20 -15.57 -4.42
N ILE A 292 -9.37 -16.32 -5.50
CA ILE A 292 -10.62 -16.34 -6.30
C ILE A 292 -11.66 -17.28 -5.68
N TYR A 293 -11.26 -18.49 -5.29
CA TYR A 293 -12.23 -19.53 -4.92
C TYR A 293 -12.53 -19.63 -3.42
N ARG A 294 -11.78 -18.93 -2.56
CA ARG A 294 -11.93 -19.02 -1.10
C ARG A 294 -11.99 -17.66 -0.42
N THR A 295 -10.86 -16.96 -0.33
CA THR A 295 -10.81 -15.63 0.29
C THR A 295 -9.60 -14.89 -0.27
N PRO A 296 -9.71 -13.59 -0.62
CA PRO A 296 -8.60 -12.82 -1.16
C PRO A 296 -7.40 -12.75 -0.20
N ILE A 297 -6.27 -13.34 -0.59
CA ILE A 297 -5.02 -13.34 0.20
C ILE A 297 -3.81 -12.89 -0.60
N ILE A 298 -3.89 -12.87 -1.93
CA ILE A 298 -2.75 -12.55 -2.77
C ILE A 298 -2.48 -11.04 -2.76
N GLN A 299 -1.21 -10.70 -2.54
CA GLN A 299 -0.68 -9.34 -2.58
C GLN A 299 0.73 -9.43 -3.17
N PHE A 300 1.32 -8.30 -3.54
CA PHE A 300 2.73 -8.32 -3.96
C PHE A 300 3.63 -8.91 -2.86
N SER A 301 3.33 -8.67 -1.58
CA SER A 301 4.08 -9.23 -0.43
C SER A 301 4.09 -10.76 -0.38
N THR A 302 3.05 -11.46 -0.89
CA THR A 302 2.98 -12.94 -0.80
C THR A 302 3.96 -13.62 -1.75
N LEU A 303 4.32 -12.96 -2.85
CA LEU A 303 5.27 -13.45 -3.85
C LEU A 303 6.75 -13.32 -3.38
N TYR A 304 6.99 -12.65 -2.26
CA TYR A 304 8.31 -12.15 -1.85
C TYR A 304 9.32 -13.27 -1.61
N PHE A 305 8.83 -14.41 -1.14
CA PHE A 305 9.65 -15.52 -0.64
C PHE A 305 10.25 -16.39 -1.74
N THR A 306 9.54 -16.59 -2.86
CA THR A 306 9.99 -17.50 -3.95
C THR A 306 10.42 -16.75 -5.21
N PHE A 307 10.01 -15.49 -5.37
CA PHE A 307 10.37 -14.67 -6.52
C PHE A 307 11.89 -14.50 -6.75
N PRO A 308 12.76 -14.40 -5.72
CA PRO A 308 14.21 -14.39 -5.90
C PRO A 308 14.78 -15.51 -6.75
N PHE A 309 14.24 -16.72 -6.60
CA PHE A 309 14.71 -17.89 -7.34
C PHE A 309 14.19 -17.90 -8.79
N PHE A 310 13.00 -17.34 -9.02
CA PHE A 310 12.45 -17.19 -10.36
C PHE A 310 13.30 -16.26 -11.23
N PHE A 311 13.53 -15.01 -10.80
CA PHE A 311 14.31 -14.09 -11.64
C PHE A 311 15.79 -14.51 -11.72
N LEU A 312 16.34 -15.17 -10.69
CA LEU A 312 17.68 -15.74 -10.76
C LEU A 312 17.77 -16.82 -11.85
N THR A 313 16.73 -17.66 -12.00
CA THR A 313 16.63 -18.63 -13.09
C THR A 313 16.51 -17.94 -14.46
N VAL A 314 15.74 -16.85 -14.57
CA VAL A 314 15.64 -16.07 -15.81
C VAL A 314 17.02 -15.60 -16.29
N PHE A 315 17.93 -15.25 -15.37
CA PHE A 315 19.30 -14.85 -15.68
C PHE A 315 20.32 -16.01 -15.70
N SER A 316 19.88 -17.27 -15.59
CA SER A 316 20.78 -18.43 -15.45
C SER A 316 21.46 -18.89 -16.74
N PHE A 317 21.07 -18.34 -17.89
CA PHE A 317 21.59 -18.78 -19.18
C PHE A 317 22.99 -18.24 -19.47
N PHE A 318 23.48 -17.21 -18.76
CA PHE A 318 24.83 -16.68 -18.94
C PHE A 318 25.91 -17.75 -18.75
N LYS A 319 26.92 -17.76 -19.63
CA LYS A 319 28.22 -18.36 -19.30
C LYS A 319 28.98 -17.48 -18.29
N PRO A 320 29.93 -18.04 -17.51
CA PRO A 320 30.81 -17.23 -16.68
C PRO A 320 31.58 -16.20 -17.51
N LEU A 321 31.43 -14.91 -17.18
CA LEU A 321 32.15 -13.81 -17.84
C LEU A 321 33.39 -13.40 -17.06
N LYS A 322 34.34 -12.74 -17.75
CA LYS A 322 35.51 -12.14 -17.10
C LYS A 322 35.06 -11.01 -16.14
N MET A 323 35.85 -10.82 -15.07
CA MET A 323 35.60 -9.83 -14.02
C MET A 323 35.19 -8.44 -14.54
N ARG A 324 35.86 -7.92 -15.57
CA ARG A 324 35.56 -6.60 -16.16
C ARG A 324 34.15 -6.48 -16.74
N TYR A 325 33.64 -7.55 -17.37
CA TYR A 325 32.30 -7.57 -17.95
C TYR A 325 31.24 -7.74 -16.87
N ASN A 326 31.52 -8.56 -15.85
CA ASN A 326 30.68 -8.64 -14.66
C ASN A 326 30.57 -7.29 -13.96
N LEU A 327 31.68 -6.58 -13.78
CA LEU A 327 31.69 -5.25 -13.18
C LEU A 327 30.89 -4.25 -14.01
N LEU A 328 31.04 -4.26 -15.33
CA LEU A 328 30.26 -3.40 -16.23
C LEU A 328 28.76 -3.67 -16.12
N LEU A 329 28.33 -4.95 -16.16
CA LEU A 329 26.92 -5.32 -16.01
C LEU A 329 26.36 -4.87 -14.66
N VAL A 330 27.11 -5.10 -13.58
CA VAL A 330 26.73 -4.66 -12.23
C VAL A 330 26.58 -3.14 -12.18
N ILE A 331 27.53 -2.38 -12.72
CA ILE A 331 27.45 -0.90 -12.76
C ILE A 331 26.22 -0.45 -13.53
N ILE A 332 25.94 -1.01 -14.71
CA ILE A 332 24.77 -0.65 -15.53
C ILE A 332 23.46 -0.93 -14.78
N ILE A 333 23.30 -2.14 -14.23
CA ILE A 333 22.09 -2.53 -13.48
C ILE A 333 21.90 -1.64 -12.26
N LEU A 334 22.95 -1.44 -11.45
CA LEU A 334 22.85 -0.62 -10.24
C LEU A 334 22.61 0.84 -10.56
N THR A 335 23.20 1.39 -11.63
CA THR A 335 23.02 2.80 -12.00
C THR A 335 21.61 3.07 -12.49
N ILE A 336 21.10 2.26 -13.42
CA ILE A 336 19.75 2.43 -13.98
C ILE A 336 18.70 2.06 -12.92
N GLY A 337 18.90 0.98 -12.18
CA GLY A 337 18.03 0.59 -11.08
C GLY A 337 17.96 1.64 -9.96
N SER A 338 19.11 2.21 -9.55
CA SER A 338 19.12 3.29 -8.54
C SER A 338 18.50 4.58 -9.07
N SER A 339 18.79 4.95 -10.33
CA SER A 339 18.19 6.13 -10.97
C SER A 339 16.66 6.03 -11.00
N THR A 340 16.13 4.88 -11.43
CA THR A 340 14.69 4.64 -11.48
C THR A 340 14.06 4.54 -10.09
N LEU A 341 14.75 3.95 -9.10
CA LEU A 341 14.30 3.91 -7.70
C LEU A 341 14.21 5.33 -7.10
N ILE A 342 15.20 6.19 -7.36
CA ILE A 342 15.32 7.53 -6.77
C ILE A 342 14.41 8.54 -7.49
N PHE A 343 14.49 8.62 -8.82
CA PHE A 343 13.85 9.70 -9.58
C PHE A 343 12.47 9.33 -10.10
N GLN A 344 12.30 8.09 -10.58
CA GLN A 344 11.02 7.67 -11.17
C GLN A 344 10.04 7.15 -10.11
N ARG A 345 10.53 6.32 -9.18
CA ARG A 345 9.71 5.83 -8.07
C ARG A 345 9.64 6.79 -6.89
N GLN A 346 10.59 7.72 -6.79
CA GLN A 346 10.68 8.64 -5.65
C GLN A 346 10.65 7.89 -4.30
N HIS A 347 11.17 6.65 -4.26
CA HIS A 347 10.96 5.72 -3.15
C HIS A 347 11.33 6.33 -1.80
N PHE A 348 12.54 6.90 -1.73
CA PHE A 348 13.05 7.51 -0.49
C PHE A 348 12.26 8.74 -0.07
N ASN A 349 11.70 9.50 -1.01
CA ASN A 349 10.85 10.65 -0.67
C ASN A 349 9.50 10.17 -0.11
N LEU A 350 8.83 9.24 -0.81
CA LEU A 350 7.53 8.72 -0.43
C LEU A 350 7.55 8.01 0.92
N ILE A 351 8.55 7.15 1.15
CA ILE A 351 8.60 6.33 2.37
C ILE A 351 8.98 7.16 3.62
N SER A 352 9.78 8.22 3.45
CA SER A 352 10.19 9.11 4.55
C SER A 352 9.16 10.22 4.84
N HIS A 353 8.26 10.51 3.91
CA HIS A 353 7.19 11.50 4.05
C HIS A 353 5.83 10.82 3.98
N GLN A 354 5.58 9.92 4.92
CA GLN A 354 4.32 9.20 5.02
C GLN A 354 3.25 10.07 5.70
N GLY A 355 1.99 9.76 5.44
CA GLY A 355 0.87 10.59 5.84
C GLY A 355 0.73 10.96 7.32
N TYR A 356 0.90 10.02 8.25
CA TYR A 356 0.60 10.27 9.67
C TYR A 356 1.57 11.30 10.28
N ASP A 357 2.87 11.14 10.01
CA ASP A 357 3.91 12.00 10.57
C ASP A 357 3.88 13.38 9.92
N GLN A 358 3.72 13.45 8.60
CA GLN A 358 3.69 14.70 7.85
C GLN A 358 2.45 15.53 8.18
N ALA A 359 1.29 14.88 8.35
CA ALA A 359 0.08 15.58 8.77
C ALA A 359 0.26 16.22 10.16
N ALA A 360 0.86 15.49 11.11
CA ALA A 360 1.13 16.03 12.44
C ALA A 360 2.15 17.19 12.42
N LYS A 361 3.29 17.02 11.74
CA LYS A 361 4.34 18.06 11.61
C LYS A 361 3.82 19.33 10.92
N THR A 362 3.04 19.15 9.84
CA THR A 362 2.47 20.27 9.09
C THR A 362 1.41 20.98 9.91
N ALA A 363 0.54 20.24 10.61
CA ALA A 363 -0.45 20.83 11.50
C ALA A 363 0.20 21.62 12.66
N ALA A 364 1.29 21.11 13.26
CA ALA A 364 2.02 21.83 14.30
C ALA A 364 2.55 23.17 13.78
N LYS A 365 3.15 23.18 12.59
CA LYS A 365 3.65 24.40 11.95
C LYS A 365 2.53 25.37 11.58
N ASP A 366 1.47 24.90 10.94
CA ASP A 366 0.38 25.75 10.47
C ASP A 366 -0.44 26.32 11.64
N SER A 367 -0.68 25.53 12.70
CA SER A 367 -1.43 25.98 13.89
C SER A 367 -0.70 27.08 14.66
N GLN A 368 0.64 27.03 14.76
CA GLN A 368 1.44 28.09 15.37
C GLN A 368 1.34 29.42 14.60
N ASN A 369 1.35 29.37 13.26
CA ASN A 369 1.29 30.58 12.42
C ASN A 369 -0.11 31.23 12.40
N SER A 370 -1.15 30.43 12.57
CA SER A 370 -2.54 30.88 12.40
C SER A 370 -3.21 31.26 13.73
N GLY A 371 -2.75 30.74 14.88
CA GLY A 371 -3.16 31.12 16.24
C GLY A 371 -4.63 30.86 16.62
N ASN A 372 -5.51 30.68 15.62
CA ASN A 372 -6.95 30.54 15.74
C ASN A 372 -7.49 29.50 14.74
N THR A 373 -7.05 28.26 14.92
CA THR A 373 -7.31 27.16 13.97
C THR A 373 -7.89 25.94 14.67
N THR A 374 -8.96 25.38 14.12
CA THR A 374 -9.48 24.07 14.54
C THR A 374 -8.71 22.97 13.84
N LEU A 375 -8.30 21.93 14.57
CA LEU A 375 -7.56 20.79 14.02
C LEU A 375 -8.44 19.53 14.09
N ALA A 376 -8.74 18.94 12.94
CA ALA A 376 -9.47 17.69 12.81
C ALA A 376 -8.69 16.69 11.96
N PHE A 377 -8.56 15.47 12.47
CA PHE A 377 -7.88 14.37 11.77
C PHE A 377 -8.82 13.19 11.67
N PHE A 378 -8.95 12.65 10.47
CA PHE A 378 -9.59 11.36 10.23
C PHE A 378 -8.51 10.29 10.02
N SER A 379 -8.68 9.13 10.66
CA SER A 379 -7.91 7.91 10.35
C SER A 379 -8.77 6.68 10.58
N SER A 380 -8.51 5.61 9.83
CA SER A 380 -9.10 4.30 10.12
C SER A 380 -8.67 3.78 11.51
N THR A 381 -7.47 4.18 11.95
CA THR A 381 -6.88 3.85 13.25
C THR A 381 -6.36 5.12 13.94
N PRO A 382 -7.24 5.89 14.63
CA PRO A 382 -6.89 7.19 15.21
C PRO A 382 -5.65 7.22 16.10
N GLN A 383 -5.31 6.10 16.74
CA GLN A 383 -4.14 5.96 17.60
C GLN A 383 -2.83 6.22 16.84
N MET A 384 -2.76 5.88 15.55
CA MET A 384 -1.57 6.07 14.71
C MET A 384 -1.24 7.54 14.47
N VAL A 385 -2.25 8.32 14.06
CA VAL A 385 -2.09 9.78 13.93
C VAL A 385 -1.88 10.41 15.30
N GLY A 386 -2.63 9.97 16.31
CA GLY A 386 -2.49 10.42 17.70
C GLY A 386 -1.09 10.25 18.27
N PHE A 387 -0.36 9.19 17.88
CA PHE A 387 1.04 8.99 18.28
C PHE A 387 1.92 10.16 17.81
N TYR A 388 1.82 10.56 16.54
CA TYR A 388 2.61 11.68 16.01
C TYR A 388 2.13 13.05 16.50
N LEU A 389 0.81 13.25 16.67
CA LEU A 389 0.31 14.51 17.26
C LEU A 389 0.86 14.74 18.67
N LYS A 390 0.96 13.68 19.48
CA LYS A 390 1.61 13.73 20.79
C LYS A 390 3.12 13.98 20.66
N LYS A 391 3.79 13.34 19.70
CA LYS A 391 5.23 13.55 19.42
C LYS A 391 5.53 15.02 19.07
N GLU A 392 4.64 15.66 18.32
CA GLU A 392 4.71 17.09 17.94
C GLU A 392 4.11 18.04 19.00
N GLN A 393 3.73 17.53 20.18
CA GLN A 393 3.23 18.31 21.32
C GLN A 393 2.00 19.18 21.00
N ILE A 394 1.13 18.73 20.09
CA ILE A 394 -0.12 19.43 19.79
C ILE A 394 -1.13 19.18 20.93
N ALA A 395 -1.55 20.24 21.61
CA ALA A 395 -2.42 20.16 22.79
C ALA A 395 -3.91 20.01 22.44
N GLU A 396 -4.39 20.69 21.38
CA GLU A 396 -5.80 20.71 21.00
C GLU A 396 -5.99 20.14 19.60
N TYR A 397 -6.65 18.98 19.50
CA TYR A 397 -7.05 18.37 18.24
C TYR A 397 -8.26 17.45 18.44
N THR A 398 -9.00 17.21 17.37
CA THR A 398 -10.09 16.22 17.33
C THR A 398 -9.71 15.06 16.41
N LEU A 399 -9.79 13.84 16.93
CA LEU A 399 -9.58 12.62 16.15
C LEU A 399 -10.92 11.97 15.81
N PHE A 400 -11.09 11.60 14.55
CA PHE A 400 -12.23 10.87 14.06
C PHE A 400 -11.80 9.50 13.54
N SER A 401 -12.67 8.51 13.75
CA SER A 401 -12.49 7.14 13.26
C SER A 401 -13.42 6.84 12.08
N LYS A 402 -13.15 5.73 11.38
CA LYS A 402 -13.98 5.23 10.26
C LYS A 402 -15.45 4.99 10.59
N HIS A 403 -15.83 4.88 11.87
CA HIS A 403 -17.21 4.59 12.29
C HIS A 403 -18.05 5.84 12.57
N ILE A 404 -17.46 7.03 12.44
CA ILE A 404 -18.18 8.28 12.71
C ILE A 404 -19.11 8.59 11.53
N PRO A 405 -20.44 8.68 11.75
CA PRO A 405 -21.36 9.14 10.73
C PRO A 405 -21.00 10.56 10.27
N THR A 406 -21.03 10.80 8.96
CA THR A 406 -20.65 12.11 8.40
C THR A 406 -21.48 13.26 8.98
N GLY A 407 -22.74 13.03 9.38
CA GLY A 407 -23.56 14.04 10.06
C GLY A 407 -23.00 14.54 11.39
N ILE A 408 -22.32 13.68 12.15
CA ILE A 408 -21.63 14.08 13.38
C ILE A 408 -20.45 14.99 13.05
N PHE A 409 -19.68 14.66 12.01
CA PHE A 409 -18.57 15.50 11.55
C PHE A 409 -19.06 16.87 11.06
N LYS A 410 -20.14 16.90 10.26
CA LYS A 410 -20.76 18.17 9.84
C LYS A 410 -21.19 19.01 11.04
N SER A 411 -21.88 18.40 12.01
CA SER A 411 -22.30 19.08 13.25
C SER A 411 -21.11 19.64 14.03
N PHE A 412 -19.98 18.92 14.04
CA PHE A 412 -18.73 19.40 14.61
C PHE A 412 -18.19 20.62 13.86
N VAL A 413 -18.14 20.58 12.53
CA VAL A 413 -17.71 21.71 11.68
C VAL A 413 -18.59 22.94 11.91
N ASP A 414 -19.90 22.77 11.93
CA ASP A 414 -20.89 23.85 12.13
C ASP A 414 -20.74 24.55 13.49
N LYS A 415 -20.28 23.85 14.53
CA LYS A 415 -20.03 24.42 15.86
C LYS A 415 -18.70 25.17 16.01
N GLN A 416 -17.78 25.04 15.06
CA GLN A 416 -16.48 25.71 15.16
C GLN A 416 -16.58 27.22 15.01
N VAL A 417 -15.89 27.96 15.88
CA VAL A 417 -15.84 29.43 15.86
C VAL A 417 -14.48 29.98 15.41
N LYS A 418 -13.46 29.11 15.33
CA LYS A 418 -12.11 29.48 14.93
C LYS A 418 -12.12 29.88 13.43
N ARG A 419 -11.26 30.84 13.05
CA ARG A 419 -11.23 31.43 11.70
C ARG A 419 -10.74 30.45 10.64
N SER A 420 -9.83 29.56 11.02
CA SER A 420 -9.20 28.58 10.14
C SER A 420 -9.49 27.15 10.59
N PHE A 421 -9.42 26.22 9.65
CA PHE A 421 -9.71 24.81 9.88
C PHE A 421 -8.70 23.93 9.16
N ILE A 422 -8.03 23.06 9.91
CA ILE A 422 -7.16 22.02 9.39
C ILE A 422 -7.93 20.71 9.36
N LEU A 423 -7.96 20.09 8.18
CA LEU A 423 -8.47 18.74 7.97
C LEU A 423 -7.36 17.87 7.40
N ALA A 424 -6.98 16.81 8.12
CA ALA A 424 -6.16 15.74 7.55
C ALA A 424 -6.98 14.46 7.45
N ILE A 425 -6.95 13.80 6.30
CA ILE A 425 -7.63 12.54 6.04
C ILE A 425 -6.56 11.50 5.71
N THR A 426 -6.42 10.50 6.57
CA THR A 426 -5.49 9.40 6.37
C THR A 426 -6.24 8.12 5.98
N ASP A 427 -5.53 7.17 5.38
CA ASP A 427 -6.01 5.82 5.05
C ASP A 427 -7.19 5.76 4.06
N GLY A 428 -7.28 6.72 3.13
CA GLY A 428 -8.36 6.72 2.14
C GLY A 428 -9.74 7.00 2.74
N GLY A 429 -9.77 7.83 3.79
CA GLY A 429 -11.00 8.23 4.48
C GLY A 429 -12.05 8.96 3.64
N PRO A 430 -13.16 9.38 4.27
CA PRO A 430 -14.33 9.92 3.60
C PRO A 430 -14.00 11.23 2.85
N THR A 431 -14.09 11.18 1.53
CA THR A 431 -13.70 12.30 0.64
C THR A 431 -14.69 13.46 0.66
N ASP A 432 -15.92 13.21 1.10
CA ASP A 432 -16.99 14.20 1.22
C ASP A 432 -16.78 15.19 2.39
N TRP A 433 -15.95 14.83 3.38
CA TRP A 433 -15.59 15.70 4.49
C TRP A 433 -14.88 16.98 4.04
N ILE A 434 -14.16 16.91 2.93
CA ILE A 434 -13.51 18.06 2.31
C ILE A 434 -14.55 19.10 1.87
N GLU A 435 -15.65 18.66 1.25
CA GLU A 435 -16.72 19.56 0.80
C GLU A 435 -17.52 20.12 1.97
N ILE A 436 -17.71 19.33 3.03
CA ILE A 436 -18.36 19.78 4.28
C ILE A 436 -17.58 20.93 4.93
N VAL A 437 -16.26 20.78 5.09
CA VAL A 437 -15.41 21.85 5.64
C VAL A 437 -15.43 23.06 4.71
N ARG A 438 -15.31 22.85 3.39
CA ARG A 438 -15.29 23.94 2.41
C ARG A 438 -16.59 24.75 2.40
N ASN A 439 -17.74 24.12 2.63
CA ASN A 439 -19.01 24.84 2.71
C ASN A 439 -19.01 25.93 3.81
N LYS A 440 -18.26 25.73 4.90
CA LYS A 440 -18.11 26.72 5.98
C LYS A 440 -16.83 27.56 5.87
N TYR A 441 -15.75 26.99 5.35
CA TYR A 441 -14.44 27.62 5.16
C TYR A 441 -14.09 27.62 3.65
N PRO A 442 -14.63 28.56 2.87
CA PRO A 442 -14.61 28.48 1.40
C PRO A 442 -13.22 28.69 0.77
N TYR A 443 -12.23 29.17 1.53
CA TYR A 443 -10.90 29.47 1.00
C TYR A 443 -9.89 28.42 1.47
N LEU A 444 -9.19 27.81 0.52
CA LEU A 444 -8.08 26.89 0.76
C LEU A 444 -6.75 27.66 0.75
N ILE A 445 -6.00 27.59 1.85
CA ILE A 445 -4.67 28.21 1.99
C ILE A 445 -3.58 27.25 1.55
N ARG A 446 -3.67 26.00 1.99
CA ARG A 446 -2.67 24.94 1.72
C ARG A 446 -3.37 23.61 1.50
N SER A 447 -2.86 22.86 0.54
CA SER A 447 -3.20 21.46 0.32
C SER A 447 -1.90 20.69 0.10
N GLU A 448 -1.76 19.55 0.78
CA GLU A 448 -0.62 18.66 0.63
C GLU A 448 -1.12 17.22 0.50
N THR A 449 -0.38 16.38 -0.23
CA THR A 449 -0.69 14.96 -0.37
C THR A 449 0.55 14.13 -0.20
N TRP A 450 0.43 13.14 0.69
CA TRP A 450 1.43 12.12 0.96
C TRP A 450 0.83 10.74 0.71
N PHE A 451 1.65 9.70 0.86
CA PHE A 451 1.17 8.33 0.73
C PHE A 451 0.00 8.07 1.69
N ASN A 452 -1.16 7.68 1.14
CA ASN A 452 -2.42 7.44 1.83
C ASN A 452 -2.92 8.60 2.70
N THR A 453 -2.52 9.85 2.46
CA THR A 453 -2.99 10.98 3.27
C THR A 453 -3.09 12.27 2.50
N GLU A 454 -4.17 12.99 2.74
CA GLU A 454 -4.38 14.34 2.25
C GLU A 454 -4.54 15.30 3.43
N TYR A 455 -4.00 16.50 3.29
CA TYR A 455 -4.02 17.54 4.30
C TYR A 455 -4.48 18.86 3.70
N PHE A 456 -5.38 19.55 4.39
CA PHE A 456 -5.96 20.80 3.93
C PHE A 456 -6.02 21.82 5.07
N LEU A 457 -5.65 23.05 4.76
CA LEU A 457 -5.83 24.22 5.62
C LEU A 457 -6.80 25.19 4.94
N PHE A 458 -7.95 25.42 5.60
CA PHE A 458 -9.00 26.32 5.12
C PHE A 458 -9.13 27.58 6.00
N THR A 459 -9.73 28.64 5.45
CA THR A 459 -10.08 29.88 6.17
C THR A 459 -11.44 30.42 5.72
N GLN A 460 -12.09 31.18 6.61
CA GLN A 460 -13.37 31.85 6.32
C GLN A 460 -13.21 33.10 5.44
N ASP A 461 -12.07 33.77 5.53
CA ASP A 461 -11.77 34.99 4.79
C ASP A 461 -10.28 35.09 4.48
N ILE A 462 -9.97 35.77 3.38
CA ILE A 462 -8.59 36.01 2.93
C ILE A 462 -8.18 37.37 3.48
N SER A 463 -7.23 37.40 4.42
CA SER A 463 -6.58 38.66 4.76
C SER A 463 -5.77 39.15 3.55
N THR A 464 -5.76 40.47 3.31
CA THR A 464 -5.25 41.15 2.10
C THR A 464 -3.77 40.91 1.74
N ASN A 465 -3.03 40.12 2.51
CA ASN A 465 -1.62 39.81 2.27
C ASN A 465 -1.35 38.54 1.44
N GLU A 466 -2.36 37.73 1.13
CA GLU A 466 -2.21 36.60 0.21
C GLU A 466 -2.74 36.98 -1.18
N ARG A 467 -1.83 37.48 -2.02
CA ARG A 467 -2.09 37.92 -3.40
C ARG A 467 -2.49 36.75 -4.31
N GLN A 468 -3.78 36.65 -4.62
CA GLN A 468 -4.38 36.70 -5.97
C GLN A 468 -5.70 35.94 -5.98
N VAL A 469 -6.78 36.65 -5.63
CA VAL A 469 -8.15 36.14 -5.68
C VAL A 469 -8.93 37.03 -6.64
N LYS A 470 -9.03 36.62 -7.91
CA LYS A 470 -9.89 37.31 -8.88
C LYS A 470 -11.35 36.93 -8.62
N ARG A 471 -12.10 37.84 -8.00
CA ARG A 471 -13.57 37.79 -7.94
C ARG A 471 -14.14 38.01 -9.33
N TRP A 472 -14.73 36.98 -9.92
CA TRP A 472 -15.81 37.14 -10.90
C TRP A 472 -16.94 36.16 -10.58
N ASN A 473 -18.16 36.60 -10.86
CA ASN A 473 -19.40 35.94 -10.50
C ASN A 473 -19.37 34.43 -10.80
N SER A 474 -19.74 33.64 -9.79
CA SER A 474 -20.09 32.22 -9.88
C SER A 474 -19.03 31.29 -10.49
N VAL A 475 -17.86 31.20 -9.85
CA VAL A 475 -17.01 29.99 -9.68
C VAL A 475 -15.74 30.43 -8.95
N TYR A 476 -15.43 29.82 -7.80
CA TYR A 476 -14.18 30.07 -7.08
C TYR A 476 -13.01 29.48 -7.88
N TYR A 477 -12.15 30.31 -8.45
CA TYR A 477 -10.81 29.91 -8.89
C TYR A 477 -9.79 30.58 -8.00
N ILE A 478 -9.25 29.87 -7.01
CA ILE A 478 -7.92 30.15 -6.44
C ILE A 478 -7.26 28.83 -6.01
N ILE A 479 -6.15 28.55 -6.69
CA ILE A 479 -4.97 27.78 -6.29
C ILE A 479 -5.26 26.34 -5.85
N ASP A 480 -5.70 25.54 -6.82
CA ASP A 480 -5.14 24.22 -7.14
C ASP A 480 -5.78 23.74 -8.46
N ASN A 481 -5.40 22.57 -8.97
CA ASN A 481 -5.94 21.91 -10.19
C ASN A 481 -7.46 21.56 -10.10
N LEU A 482 -8.28 22.45 -9.57
CA LEU A 482 -9.71 22.31 -9.33
C LEU A 482 -10.50 23.10 -10.38
N LYS A 483 -11.44 22.43 -11.03
CA LYS A 483 -12.37 23.05 -11.98
C LYS A 483 -13.77 22.97 -11.39
N HIS A 484 -14.44 24.12 -11.24
CA HIS A 484 -15.86 24.16 -10.90
C HIS A 484 -16.70 24.40 -12.15
N VAL A 485 -17.80 23.66 -12.25
CA VAL A 485 -18.81 23.83 -13.32
C VAL A 485 -20.11 24.25 -12.65
N PRO A 486 -20.60 25.48 -12.87
CA PRO A 486 -21.87 25.91 -12.31
C PRO A 486 -23.00 25.17 -13.01
N LEU A 487 -23.99 24.71 -12.24
CA LEU A 487 -25.23 24.14 -12.75
C LEU A 487 -26.30 25.24 -12.62
N ASN A 488 -26.90 25.67 -13.74
CA ASN A 488 -27.76 26.86 -13.78
C ASN A 488 -28.97 26.78 -12.81
N GLY A 489 -29.24 27.89 -12.12
CA GLY A 489 -30.59 28.31 -11.70
C GLY A 489 -30.98 28.09 -10.24
N ARG A 490 -31.76 29.04 -9.69
CA ARG A 490 -32.62 28.78 -8.53
C ARG A 490 -33.72 27.83 -8.99
N ALA A 491 -33.99 26.79 -8.22
CA ALA A 491 -35.02 25.81 -8.53
C ALA A 491 -35.89 25.58 -7.30
N ASP A 492 -37.19 25.70 -7.48
CA ASP A 492 -38.19 25.37 -6.47
C ASP A 492 -38.68 23.93 -6.70
N PHE A 493 -38.85 23.20 -5.60
CA PHE A 493 -39.32 21.82 -5.55
C PHE A 493 -40.62 21.76 -4.76
N ASP A 494 -41.49 20.82 -5.13
CA ASP A 494 -42.78 20.53 -4.48
C ASP A 494 -43.24 19.10 -4.86
N GLU A 495 -44.47 18.73 -4.47
CA GLU A 495 -45.07 17.42 -4.77
C GLU A 495 -45.18 17.12 -6.28
N THR A 496 -45.20 18.15 -7.13
CA THR A 496 -45.26 18.02 -8.59
C THR A 496 -43.87 17.88 -9.23
N ARG A 497 -42.81 18.22 -8.49
CA ARG A 497 -41.41 18.18 -8.92
C ARG A 497 -40.53 17.42 -7.93
N ILE A 498 -40.74 16.11 -7.84
CA ILE A 498 -39.93 15.20 -7.01
C ILE A 498 -38.54 14.88 -7.57
N TYR A 499 -38.26 15.25 -8.84
CA TYR A 499 -36.93 15.18 -9.45
C TYR A 499 -36.51 16.55 -9.98
N GLY A 500 -35.26 16.92 -9.74
CA GLY A 500 -34.64 18.08 -10.39
C GLY A 500 -34.37 17.80 -11.86
N GLU A 501 -34.28 18.86 -12.68
CA GLU A 501 -33.75 18.68 -14.04
C GLU A 501 -32.35 18.09 -13.96
N ALA A 502 -32.15 16.97 -14.66
CA ALA A 502 -30.87 16.32 -14.63
C ALA A 502 -29.88 17.08 -15.51
N TRP A 503 -28.79 17.52 -14.89
CA TRP A 503 -27.64 17.97 -15.66
C TRP A 503 -26.92 16.76 -16.24
N VAL A 504 -26.65 16.80 -17.54
CA VAL A 504 -26.03 15.70 -18.29
C VAL A 504 -24.82 16.24 -19.04
N ALA A 505 -23.70 15.51 -18.94
CA ALA A 505 -22.50 15.79 -19.73
C ALA A 505 -21.87 14.51 -20.26
N ILE A 506 -21.25 14.60 -21.44
CA ILE A 506 -20.38 13.56 -21.97
C ILE A 506 -19.01 13.70 -21.30
N CYS A 507 -18.54 12.60 -20.72
CA CYS A 507 -17.46 12.55 -19.74
C CYS A 507 -16.08 12.94 -20.26
N ASP A 508 -15.87 12.98 -21.58
CA ASP A 508 -14.62 13.34 -22.25
C ASP A 508 -14.08 14.72 -21.79
N THR A 509 -14.94 15.56 -21.21
CA THR A 509 -14.61 16.89 -20.68
C THR A 509 -14.41 16.95 -19.15
N LEU A 510 -14.81 15.91 -18.42
CA LEU A 510 -14.80 15.85 -16.95
C LEU A 510 -13.76 14.86 -16.42
N PHE A 511 -13.57 13.74 -17.12
CA PHE A 511 -12.69 12.65 -16.76
C PHE A 511 -11.35 12.76 -17.50
N ASP A 512 -10.25 12.72 -16.77
CA ASP A 512 -8.90 12.53 -17.31
C ASP A 512 -8.46 11.10 -16.96
N PRO A 513 -8.53 10.14 -17.90
CA PRO A 513 -8.23 8.73 -17.61
C PRO A 513 -6.78 8.49 -17.19
N ARG A 514 -5.91 9.50 -17.30
CA ARG A 514 -4.51 9.41 -16.87
C ARG A 514 -4.34 9.56 -15.36
N TYR A 515 -5.34 10.10 -14.65
CA TYR A 515 -5.23 10.39 -13.22
C TYR A 515 -6.53 10.06 -12.48
N PRO A 516 -6.45 9.45 -11.28
CA PRO A 516 -7.58 9.37 -10.38
C PRO A 516 -8.15 10.76 -10.08
N GLN A 517 -9.47 10.89 -10.12
CA GLN A 517 -10.17 12.14 -9.84
C GLN A 517 -11.26 11.94 -8.81
N LEU A 518 -11.52 13.01 -8.06
CA LEU A 518 -12.69 13.14 -7.20
C LEU A 518 -13.62 14.17 -7.83
N ILE A 519 -14.82 13.71 -8.18
CA ILE A 519 -15.87 14.54 -8.77
C ILE A 519 -16.94 14.72 -7.69
N SER A 520 -16.97 15.91 -7.10
CA SER A 520 -18.01 16.32 -6.16
C SER A 520 -19.13 17.03 -6.90
N VAL A 521 -20.38 16.71 -6.58
CA VAL A 521 -21.53 17.55 -6.91
C VAL A 521 -22.06 18.11 -5.61
N ASN A 522 -22.33 19.40 -5.57
CA ASN A 522 -22.75 20.11 -4.37
C ASN A 522 -23.99 20.95 -4.67
N ALA A 523 -24.93 20.99 -3.74
CA ALA A 523 -26.13 21.80 -3.81
C ALA A 523 -26.42 22.46 -2.44
N SER A 524 -26.72 23.76 -2.44
CA SER A 524 -27.15 24.48 -1.24
C SER A 524 -28.50 25.15 -1.45
N GLY A 525 -29.31 25.21 -0.40
CA GLY A 525 -30.68 25.71 -0.48
C GLY A 525 -31.26 26.08 0.88
N VAL A 526 -32.53 26.47 0.88
CA VAL A 526 -33.33 26.71 2.09
C VAL A 526 -34.58 25.85 2.03
N ALA A 527 -34.86 25.17 3.13
CA ALA A 527 -36.01 24.30 3.29
C ALA A 527 -37.26 25.15 3.60
N THR A 528 -38.35 24.91 2.87
CA THR A 528 -39.67 25.49 3.21
C THR A 528 -40.45 24.50 4.06
N ASP A 529 -40.38 23.21 3.71
CA ASP A 529 -40.87 22.09 4.49
C ASP A 529 -39.73 21.34 5.18
N THR A 530 -40.09 20.40 6.05
CA THR A 530 -39.11 19.50 6.66
C THR A 530 -38.52 18.57 5.59
N LEU A 531 -37.18 18.50 5.51
CA LEU A 531 -36.46 17.60 4.58
C LEU A 531 -35.85 16.44 5.36
N ILE A 532 -36.15 15.21 4.94
CA ILE A 532 -35.63 13.98 5.56
C ILE A 532 -34.93 13.11 4.51
N LYS A 533 -35.55 12.89 3.35
CA LYS A 533 -35.06 11.95 2.33
C LYS A 533 -34.51 12.58 1.06
N THR A 534 -34.35 13.90 1.02
CA THR A 534 -33.81 14.58 -0.16
C THR A 534 -32.35 14.19 -0.39
N LYS A 535 -32.01 13.76 -1.61
CA LYS A 535 -30.66 13.33 -1.97
C LYS A 535 -30.15 14.01 -3.24
N LEU A 536 -28.84 14.12 -3.34
CA LEU A 536 -28.15 14.54 -4.56
C LEU A 536 -27.57 13.32 -5.27
N VAL A 537 -28.09 12.98 -6.44
CA VAL A 537 -27.75 11.75 -7.16
C VAL A 537 -26.70 12.02 -8.23
N VAL A 538 -25.77 11.08 -8.37
CA VAL A 538 -24.79 11.00 -9.46
C VAL A 538 -24.97 9.64 -10.14
N GLU A 539 -25.11 9.65 -11.47
CA GLU A 539 -25.23 8.49 -12.34
C GLU A 539 -24.16 8.54 -13.44
N LEU A 540 -23.60 7.37 -13.73
CA LEU A 540 -22.77 7.12 -14.90
C LEU A 540 -23.52 6.14 -15.81
N ASN A 541 -23.79 6.55 -17.04
CA ASN A 541 -24.49 5.73 -18.02
C ASN A 541 -23.63 5.52 -19.27
N HIS A 542 -23.86 4.42 -19.98
CA HIS A 542 -23.36 4.27 -21.34
C HIS A 542 -24.10 5.27 -22.26
N PRO A 543 -23.40 6.07 -23.08
CA PRO A 543 -24.01 7.19 -23.80
C PRO A 543 -25.02 6.76 -24.87
N GLU A 544 -24.76 5.63 -25.53
CA GLU A 544 -25.60 5.08 -26.61
C GLU A 544 -26.71 4.16 -26.09
N THR A 545 -26.36 3.09 -25.36
CA THR A 545 -27.33 2.13 -24.81
C THR A 545 -28.14 2.64 -23.61
N LYS A 546 -27.72 3.75 -22.98
CA LYS A 546 -28.29 4.29 -21.73
C LYS A 546 -28.21 3.36 -20.51
N GLU A 547 -27.51 2.24 -20.63
CA GLU A 547 -27.27 1.31 -19.54
C GLU A 547 -26.63 2.01 -18.34
N LEU A 548 -27.12 1.71 -17.13
CA LEU A 548 -26.59 2.28 -15.89
C LEU A 548 -25.32 1.54 -15.49
N LEU A 549 -24.18 2.23 -15.50
CA LEU A 549 -22.88 1.67 -15.15
C LEU A 549 -22.58 1.82 -13.66
N HIS A 550 -22.94 2.98 -13.09
CA HIS A 550 -22.75 3.28 -11.68
C HIS A 550 -23.76 4.33 -11.24
N TRP A 551 -24.22 4.24 -9.99
CA TRP A 551 -24.99 5.32 -9.38
C TRP A 551 -24.64 5.42 -7.90
N GLN A 552 -24.70 6.64 -7.39
CA GLN A 552 -24.59 6.91 -5.97
C GLN A 552 -25.43 8.12 -5.60
N ALA A 553 -25.93 8.12 -4.37
CA ALA A 553 -26.68 9.23 -3.83
C ALA A 553 -25.95 9.82 -2.63
N GLY A 554 -25.82 11.13 -2.63
CA GLY A 554 -25.35 11.91 -1.50
C GLY A 554 -26.25 11.73 -0.29
N THR A 555 -25.72 12.05 0.89
CA THR A 555 -26.45 12.00 2.15
C THR A 555 -26.89 13.39 2.58
N LEU A 556 -28.12 13.49 3.07
CA LEU A 556 -28.53 14.62 3.89
C LEU A 556 -27.80 14.47 5.23
N TYR A 557 -26.85 15.36 5.51
CA TYR A 557 -25.96 15.18 6.65
C TYR A 557 -26.61 15.48 8.00
N ASN A 558 -27.72 16.20 8.02
CA ASN A 558 -28.58 16.26 9.19
C ASN A 558 -29.75 15.30 8.93
N ASP A 559 -30.09 14.44 9.89
CA ASP A 559 -31.20 13.48 9.75
C ASP A 559 -32.54 14.17 9.49
N THR A 560 -32.63 15.48 9.78
CA THR A 560 -33.79 16.32 9.53
C THR A 560 -33.32 17.76 9.33
N ILE A 561 -33.82 18.42 8.29
CA ILE A 561 -33.70 19.88 8.09
C ILE A 561 -35.08 20.48 8.33
N LEU A 562 -35.17 21.48 9.21
CA LEU A 562 -36.44 22.11 9.56
C LEU A 562 -36.80 23.26 8.60
N PRO A 563 -38.09 23.63 8.52
CA PRO A 563 -38.54 24.83 7.81
C PRO A 563 -37.73 26.09 8.18
N GLY A 564 -37.26 26.80 7.17
CA GLY A 564 -36.44 28.01 7.31
C GLY A 564 -34.94 27.76 7.46
N GLU A 565 -34.51 26.51 7.67
CA GLU A 565 -33.09 26.18 7.76
C GLU A 565 -32.41 26.11 6.38
N SER A 566 -31.13 26.48 6.34
CA SER A 566 -30.30 26.28 5.16
C SER A 566 -29.71 24.86 5.17
N PHE A 567 -29.63 24.24 4.00
CA PHE A 567 -29.07 22.90 3.85
C PHE A 567 -27.95 22.85 2.79
N PHE A 568 -27.14 21.80 2.89
CA PHE A 568 -26.06 21.48 1.96
C PHE A 568 -26.09 19.98 1.66
N LEU A 569 -26.18 19.63 0.38
CA LEU A 569 -26.11 18.27 -0.14
C LEU A 569 -24.83 18.11 -0.95
N THR A 570 -24.14 16.99 -0.78
CA THR A 570 -23.00 16.63 -1.63
C THR A 570 -22.98 15.15 -1.95
N SER A 571 -22.42 14.83 -3.12
CA SER A 571 -22.12 13.47 -3.56
C SER A 571 -20.74 13.50 -4.20
N VAL A 572 -19.81 12.68 -3.71
CA VAL A 572 -18.42 12.64 -4.18
C VAL A 572 -18.13 11.29 -4.81
N LEU A 573 -17.83 11.29 -6.11
CA LEU A 573 -17.46 10.12 -6.89
C LEU A 573 -15.95 10.04 -6.99
N ASN A 574 -15.37 8.90 -6.59
CA ASN A 574 -13.97 8.59 -6.84
C ASN A 574 -13.85 7.73 -8.10
N THR A 575 -13.17 8.24 -9.13
CA THR A 575 -13.07 7.55 -10.42
C THR A 575 -12.29 6.24 -10.33
N ASP A 576 -11.46 6.04 -9.31
CA ASP A 576 -10.73 4.79 -9.07
C ASP A 576 -11.63 3.65 -8.58
N GLN A 577 -12.84 3.94 -8.13
CA GLN A 577 -13.82 2.94 -7.67
C GLN A 577 -14.78 2.51 -8.77
N VAL A 578 -14.61 3.01 -9.99
CA VAL A 578 -15.45 2.69 -11.13
C VAL A 578 -14.68 1.74 -12.05
N ASP A 579 -15.13 0.48 -12.15
CA ASP A 579 -14.46 -0.60 -12.89
C ASP A 579 -14.46 -0.45 -14.42
N PHE A 580 -14.74 0.74 -14.97
CA PHE A 580 -15.01 0.92 -16.38
C PHE A 580 -14.42 2.21 -16.95
N TYR A 581 -13.62 2.07 -18.02
CA TYR A 581 -13.15 3.17 -18.87
C TYR A 581 -13.49 2.90 -20.34
N PRO A 582 -14.76 2.94 -20.78
CA PRO A 582 -15.03 3.19 -22.17
C PRO A 582 -14.68 4.65 -22.49
N GLU A 583 -14.21 4.90 -23.72
CA GLU A 583 -13.84 6.25 -24.21
C GLU A 583 -15.01 7.26 -24.18
N LYS A 584 -16.24 6.84 -23.85
CA LYS A 584 -17.42 7.70 -23.75
C LYS A 584 -18.33 7.24 -22.61
N ILE A 585 -18.39 8.00 -21.52
CA ILE A 585 -19.37 7.83 -20.43
C ILE A 585 -20.32 9.04 -20.42
N MET A 586 -21.57 8.85 -20.03
CA MET A 586 -22.53 9.93 -19.77
C MET A 586 -22.63 10.16 -18.26
N PHE A 587 -22.19 11.32 -17.79
CA PHE A 587 -22.36 11.75 -16.40
C PHE A 587 -23.70 12.47 -16.26
N ARG A 588 -24.48 12.07 -15.27
CA ARG A 588 -25.77 12.68 -14.97
C ARG A 588 -25.88 12.98 -13.47
N THR A 589 -26.37 14.17 -13.12
CA THR A 589 -26.64 14.52 -11.73
C THR A 589 -27.94 15.29 -11.57
N TYR A 590 -28.67 15.01 -10.49
CA TYR A 590 -29.96 15.62 -10.19
C TYR A 590 -30.29 15.49 -8.70
N ILE A 591 -31.28 16.27 -8.24
CA ILE A 591 -31.83 16.14 -6.88
C ILE A 591 -33.02 15.18 -6.92
N TRP A 592 -33.05 14.24 -5.99
CA TRP A 592 -34.18 13.34 -5.76
C TRP A 592 -34.88 13.73 -4.46
N ASN A 593 -36.14 14.16 -4.58
CA ASN A 593 -37.01 14.58 -3.49
C ASN A 593 -38.24 13.65 -3.40
N PRO A 594 -38.09 12.42 -2.88
CA PRO A 594 -39.16 11.43 -2.90
C PRO A 594 -40.38 11.81 -2.03
N GLU A 595 -40.23 12.78 -1.13
CA GLU A 595 -41.28 13.20 -0.18
C GLU A 595 -42.13 14.36 -0.71
N GLY A 596 -41.77 14.97 -1.85
CA GLY A 596 -42.49 16.12 -2.39
C GLY A 596 -42.35 17.40 -1.55
N SER A 597 -41.45 17.42 -0.56
CA SER A 597 -41.22 18.56 0.32
C SER A 597 -40.83 19.82 -0.45
N GLN A 598 -41.34 20.98 -0.01
CA GLN A 598 -41.01 22.27 -0.60
C GLN A 598 -39.66 22.79 -0.15
N PHE A 599 -38.84 23.23 -1.10
CA PHE A 599 -37.58 23.93 -0.82
C PHE A 599 -37.06 24.67 -2.06
N THR A 600 -36.15 25.62 -1.83
CA THR A 600 -35.49 26.38 -2.89
C THR A 600 -33.99 26.08 -2.91
N ILE A 601 -33.48 25.65 -4.07
CA ILE A 601 -32.04 25.57 -4.32
C ILE A 601 -31.51 26.95 -4.69
N ARG A 602 -30.43 27.36 -4.03
CA ARG A 602 -29.76 28.65 -4.26
C ARG A 602 -28.57 28.51 -5.19
N THR A 603 -27.78 27.45 -5.00
CA THR A 603 -26.56 27.22 -5.77
C THR A 603 -26.34 25.73 -6.00
N MET A 604 -25.86 25.36 -7.17
CA MET A 604 -25.44 24.02 -7.47
C MET A 604 -24.17 24.05 -8.33
N TYR A 605 -23.18 23.22 -8.01
CA TYR A 605 -21.92 23.18 -8.74
C TYR A 605 -21.27 21.79 -8.70
N ILE A 606 -20.47 21.50 -9.71
CA ILE A 606 -19.57 20.34 -9.74
C ILE A 606 -18.17 20.83 -9.38
N GLY A 607 -17.45 20.14 -8.51
CA GLY A 607 -16.03 20.35 -8.24
C GLY A 607 -15.22 19.13 -8.66
N ILE A 608 -14.22 19.32 -9.52
CA ILE A 608 -13.36 18.24 -10.01
C ILE A 608 -11.96 18.43 -9.44
N ARG A 609 -11.47 17.46 -8.69
CA ARG A 609 -10.11 17.44 -8.13
C ARG A 609 -9.33 16.28 -8.70
N ARG A 610 -8.11 16.53 -9.17
CA ARG A 610 -7.14 15.45 -9.47
C ARG A 610 -6.52 14.99 -8.16
N GLN A 611 -6.55 13.69 -7.90
CA GLN A 611 -5.83 13.13 -6.76
C GLN A 611 -4.34 13.04 -7.12
N SER A 612 -3.47 13.39 -6.17
CA SER A 612 -2.03 13.32 -6.41
C SER A 612 -1.58 11.87 -6.60
N PRO A 613 -0.74 11.55 -7.60
CA PRO A 613 -0.15 10.20 -7.75
C PRO A 613 0.60 9.72 -6.50
N LYS A 614 1.10 10.66 -5.68
CA LYS A 614 1.76 10.35 -4.39
C LYS A 614 0.86 9.57 -3.44
N PHE A 615 -0.46 9.75 -3.52
CA PHE A 615 -1.42 9.08 -2.65
C PHE A 615 -1.28 7.55 -2.71
N TYR A 616 -1.08 7.00 -3.91
CA TYR A 616 -0.85 5.57 -4.15
C TYR A 616 0.62 5.24 -4.50
N GLY A 617 1.52 6.21 -4.36
CA GLY A 617 2.81 6.21 -5.04
C GLY A 617 3.75 5.08 -4.65
N LEU A 618 3.57 4.45 -3.48
CA LEU A 618 4.37 3.27 -3.11
C LEU A 618 4.04 2.05 -3.97
N PHE A 619 2.80 1.89 -4.43
CA PHE A 619 2.34 0.70 -5.17
C PHE A 619 1.92 0.98 -6.61
N ARG A 620 1.67 2.25 -6.97
CA ARG A 620 1.31 2.71 -8.31
C ARG A 620 2.36 3.68 -8.87
N PRO A 621 2.38 3.95 -10.18
CA PRO A 621 3.21 5.01 -10.78
C PRO A 621 3.03 6.36 -10.06
N VAL A 622 4.11 7.16 -10.02
CA VAL A 622 4.12 8.53 -9.44
C VAL A 622 4.35 9.56 -10.52
#